data_AF-A0A919AKK8-F1
#
_entry.id   AF-A0A919AKK8-F1
#
_cell.length_a   1.000
_cell.length_b   1.000
_cell.length_c   1.000
_cell.angle_alpha   90.00
_cell.angle_beta   90.00
_cell.angle_gamma   90.00
#
_symmetry.space_group_name_H-M   'P 1'
#
loop_
_entity.id
_entity.type
_entity.pdbx_description
1 polymer ?
#
loop_
_entity_poly.entity_id
_entity_poly.type
_entity_poly.pdbx_seq_one_letter_code
_entity_poly.pdbx_strand_id
1 'polypeptide(L)'
;MFKKLGTLLVFAAALLMGSAVSAAGDMKSWQQAVVKMVQKNQKYPRSAVSREIEGKAKVRISVAADGAITTYEIAEATGETVLDREIPKLMERLNPLPALPEGQTELTFVLPLNWSLD
;
A
#
# COMPACT_ATOMS: atom_id res chain seq x y z
N MET A 1 33.62 -8.53 -1.33
CA MET A 1 33.39 -8.97 -2.72
C MET A 1 31.95 -8.66 -3.09
N PHE A 2 31.66 -7.39 -3.40
CA PHE A 2 30.33 -6.93 -3.84
C PHE A 2 30.50 -6.40 -5.27
N LYS A 3 29.97 -7.15 -6.23
CA LYS A 3 30.08 -6.88 -7.66
C LYS A 3 29.22 -5.65 -8.02
N LYS A 4 29.85 -4.74 -8.76
CA LYS A 4 29.27 -3.57 -9.44
C LYS A 4 28.15 -3.99 -10.41
N LEU A 5 27.17 -3.12 -10.67
CA LEU A 5 26.81 -2.73 -12.04
C LEU A 5 25.89 -1.51 -12.05
N GLY A 6 26.32 -0.45 -12.74
CA GLY A 6 25.49 0.72 -13.02
C GLY A 6 24.44 0.43 -14.08
N THR A 7 23.38 1.23 -14.09
CA THR A 7 22.48 1.33 -15.24
C THR A 7 22.22 2.80 -15.49
N LEU A 8 22.77 3.26 -16.62
CA LEU A 8 22.48 4.52 -17.27
C LEU A 8 21.00 4.51 -17.67
N LEU A 9 20.22 5.48 -17.20
CA LEU A 9 18.87 5.71 -17.71
C LEU A 9 19.00 6.64 -18.92
N VAL A 10 19.11 6.06 -20.11
CA VAL A 10 18.97 6.77 -21.38
C VAL A 10 17.47 6.86 -21.68
N PHE A 11 16.89 8.06 -21.57
CA PHE A 11 15.53 8.35 -22.01
C PHE A 11 15.57 8.76 -23.48
N ALA A 12 15.23 7.83 -24.38
CA ALA A 12 14.87 8.16 -25.76
C ALA A 12 13.99 7.05 -26.36
N ALA A 13 12.68 7.30 -26.46
CA ALA A 13 11.86 6.88 -27.59
C ALA A 13 10.48 7.54 -27.50
N ALA A 14 10.05 8.13 -28.61
CA ALA A 14 8.80 8.84 -28.80
C ALA A 14 7.62 7.90 -29.15
N LEU A 15 6.41 8.45 -29.01
CA LEU A 15 5.14 8.06 -29.65
C LEU A 15 4.47 6.74 -29.24
N LEU A 16 3.66 6.77 -28.17
CA LEU A 16 2.45 5.94 -27.97
C LEU A 16 1.42 6.70 -27.08
N MET A 17 0.75 7.73 -27.62
CA MET A 17 -0.21 8.56 -26.86
C MET A 17 -1.65 8.00 -26.79
N GLY A 18 -1.87 6.73 -27.11
CA GLY A 18 -3.20 6.08 -27.00
C GLY A 18 -3.43 5.29 -25.70
N SER A 19 -2.35 4.91 -24.99
CA SER A 19 -2.43 3.92 -23.90
C SER A 19 -2.21 4.49 -22.51
N ALA A 20 -1.66 5.71 -22.40
CA ALA A 20 -1.32 6.32 -21.12
C ALA A 20 -2.55 6.89 -20.37
N VAL A 21 -3.58 7.33 -21.10
CA VAL A 21 -4.78 7.96 -20.49
C VAL A 21 -5.65 6.92 -19.80
N SER A 22 -5.85 5.75 -20.42
CA SER A 22 -6.60 4.64 -19.81
C SER A 22 -5.87 4.06 -18.60
N ALA A 23 -4.57 3.81 -18.72
CA ALA A 23 -3.75 3.29 -17.61
C ALA A 23 -3.76 4.21 -16.37
N ALA A 24 -3.76 5.53 -16.57
CA ALA A 24 -3.90 6.49 -15.47
C ALA A 24 -5.29 6.46 -14.82
N GLY A 25 -6.35 6.29 -15.61
CA GLY A 25 -7.72 6.10 -15.12
C GLY A 25 -7.89 4.83 -14.31
N ASP A 26 -7.32 3.72 -14.79
CA ASP A 26 -7.38 2.41 -14.15
C ASP A 26 -6.57 2.36 -12.85
N MET A 27 -5.43 3.05 -12.80
CA MET A 27 -4.67 3.18 -11.57
C MET A 27 -5.44 3.97 -10.49
N LYS A 28 -6.13 5.04 -10.89
CA LYS A 28 -6.94 5.83 -9.95
C LYS A 28 -8.10 5.02 -9.38
N SER A 29 -8.81 4.26 -10.21
CA SER A 29 -9.92 3.42 -9.76
C SER A 29 -9.42 2.28 -8.85
N TRP A 30 -8.26 1.69 -9.18
CA TRP A 30 -7.58 0.72 -8.33
C TRP A 30 -7.21 1.30 -6.95
N GLN A 31 -6.60 2.50 -6.91
CA GLN A 31 -6.26 3.18 -5.64
C GLN A 31 -7.50 3.42 -4.78
N GLN A 32 -8.62 3.83 -5.37
CA GLN A 32 -9.88 4.02 -4.66
C GLN A 32 -10.42 2.70 -4.10
N ALA A 33 -10.32 1.61 -4.86
CA ALA A 33 -10.72 0.28 -4.40
C ALA A 33 -9.86 -0.19 -3.22
N VAL A 34 -8.54 0.02 -3.27
CA VAL A 34 -7.62 -0.27 -2.15
C VAL A 34 -8.00 0.53 -0.92
N VAL A 35 -8.18 1.85 -1.04
CA VAL A 35 -8.58 2.71 0.09
C VAL A 35 -9.89 2.24 0.73
N LYS A 36 -10.90 1.93 -0.08
CA LYS A 36 -12.19 1.41 0.41
C LYS A 36 -12.04 0.08 1.13
N MET A 37 -11.20 -0.81 0.60
CA MET A 37 -10.92 -2.10 1.22
C MET A 37 -10.15 -1.95 2.54
N VAL A 38 -9.19 -1.03 2.61
CA VAL A 38 -8.48 -0.68 3.85
C VAL A 38 -9.44 -0.13 4.89
N GLN A 39 -10.27 0.85 4.54
CA GLN A 39 -11.28 1.42 5.46
C GLN A 39 -12.25 0.36 5.99
N LYS A 40 -12.69 -0.58 5.13
CA LYS A 40 -13.59 -1.67 5.53
C LYS A 40 -12.93 -2.65 6.50
N ASN A 41 -11.63 -2.89 6.36
CA ASN A 41 -10.92 -3.93 7.12
C ASN A 41 -10.13 -3.40 8.31
N GLN A 42 -9.76 -2.12 8.32
CA GLN A 42 -9.08 -1.47 9.43
C GLN A 42 -9.99 -1.48 10.65
N LYS A 43 -9.47 -1.99 11.77
CA LYS A 43 -10.18 -1.99 13.06
C LYS A 43 -9.46 -1.08 14.04
N TYR A 44 -10.25 -0.44 14.88
CA TYR A 44 -9.76 0.27 16.05
C TYR A 44 -9.78 -0.70 17.24
N PRO A 45 -8.62 -1.10 17.80
CA PRO A 45 -8.60 -1.98 18.98
C PRO A 45 -9.42 -1.39 20.12
N ARG A 46 -10.30 -2.19 20.74
CA ARG A 46 -11.20 -1.70 21.82
C ARG A 46 -10.44 -1.07 22.98
N SER A 47 -9.26 -1.61 23.31
CA SER A 47 -8.37 -1.08 24.35
C SER A 47 -7.75 0.27 23.99
N ALA A 48 -7.60 0.58 22.70
CA ALA A 48 -7.13 1.87 22.24
C ALA A 48 -8.27 2.90 22.29
N VAL A 49 -9.49 2.50 21.89
CA VAL A 49 -10.70 3.33 22.05
C VAL A 49 -10.96 3.69 23.52
N SER A 50 -10.91 2.70 24.43
CA SER A 50 -11.15 2.94 25.86
C SER A 50 -10.10 3.83 26.54
N ARG A 51 -8.93 3.98 25.92
CA ARG A 51 -7.80 4.77 26.42
C ARG A 51 -7.58 6.04 25.60
N GLU A 52 -8.47 6.34 24.65
CA GLU A 52 -8.40 7.49 23.77
C GLU A 52 -7.07 7.58 22.98
N ILE A 53 -6.51 6.43 22.61
CA ILE A 53 -5.21 6.34 21.93
C ILE A 53 -5.39 6.49 20.44
N GLU A 54 -4.91 7.59 19.89
CA GLU A 54 -4.85 7.88 18.46
C GLU A 54 -3.45 7.66 17.91
N GLY A 55 -3.31 7.58 16.58
CA GLY A 55 -2.00 7.41 15.98
C GLY A 55 -2.01 7.28 14.47
N LYS A 56 -0.86 7.56 13.87
CA LYS A 56 -0.61 7.44 12.43
C LYS A 56 0.54 6.49 12.19
N ALA A 57 0.40 5.61 11.21
CA ALA A 57 1.45 4.73 10.77
C ALA A 57 1.59 4.78 9.25
N LYS A 58 2.77 4.41 8.75
CA LYS A 58 3.02 4.22 7.32
C LYS A 58 3.55 2.81 7.11
N VAL A 59 2.89 2.06 6.25
CA VAL A 59 3.29 0.70 5.90
C VAL A 59 3.70 0.69 4.43
N ARG A 60 4.93 0.30 4.13
CA ARG A 60 5.34 0.05 2.74
C ARG A 60 4.91 -1.37 2.39
N ILE A 61 4.19 -1.52 1.29
CA ILE A 61 3.68 -2.81 0.83
C ILE A 61 4.05 -3.02 -0.64
N SER A 62 4.34 -4.26 -1.00
CA SER A 62 4.53 -4.71 -2.39
C SER A 62 3.46 -5.71 -2.74
N VAL A 63 2.89 -5.56 -3.93
CA VAL A 63 1.71 -6.30 -4.39
C VAL A 63 1.99 -6.87 -5.77
N ALA A 64 1.71 -8.16 -5.97
CA ALA A 64 1.81 -8.81 -7.27
C ALA A 64 0.62 -8.46 -8.18
N ALA A 65 0.71 -8.81 -9.48
CA ALA A 65 -0.32 -8.54 -10.48
C ALA A 65 -1.72 -9.04 -10.08
N ASP A 66 -1.80 -10.18 -9.38
CA ASP A 66 -3.05 -10.79 -8.91
C ASP A 66 -3.64 -10.14 -7.64
N GLY A 67 -2.93 -9.15 -7.07
CA GLY A 67 -3.33 -8.48 -5.83
C GLY A 67 -2.74 -9.12 -4.56
N ALA A 68 -1.97 -10.20 -4.68
CA ALA A 68 -1.33 -10.82 -3.51
C ALA A 68 -0.29 -9.87 -2.90
N ILE A 69 -0.36 -9.67 -1.58
CA ILE A 69 0.67 -8.91 -0.86
C ILE A 69 1.91 -9.80 -0.72
N THR A 70 2.99 -9.44 -1.41
CA THR A 70 4.24 -10.22 -1.43
C THR A 70 5.13 -9.88 -0.23
N THR A 71 5.19 -8.60 0.13
CA THR A 71 5.97 -8.10 1.26
C THR A 71 5.29 -6.89 1.90
N TYR A 72 5.52 -6.71 3.20
CA TYR A 72 5.18 -5.47 3.90
C TYR A 72 6.21 -5.14 4.97
N GLU A 73 6.40 -3.85 5.22
CA GLU A 73 7.23 -3.33 6.31
C GLU A 73 6.60 -2.08 6.93
N ILE A 74 6.75 -1.93 8.24
CA ILE A 74 6.31 -0.73 8.95
C ILE A 74 7.40 0.33 8.75
N ALA A 75 7.15 1.28 7.86
CA ALA A 75 8.06 2.38 7.56
C ALA A 75 8.01 3.47 8.64
N GLU A 76 6.84 3.67 9.26
CA GLU A 76 6.64 4.59 10.38
C GLU A 76 5.60 3.95 11.32
N ALA A 77 6.00 3.68 12.56
CA ALA A 77 5.12 3.12 13.59
C ALA A 77 4.31 4.25 14.27
N THR A 78 3.19 3.89 14.91
CA THR A 78 2.39 4.85 15.68
C THR A 78 3.09 5.32 16.96
N GLY A 79 4.02 4.51 17.48
CA GLY A 79 4.57 4.66 18.84
C GLY A 79 3.71 3.99 19.91
N GLU A 80 2.51 3.52 19.55
CA GLU A 80 1.54 2.89 20.43
C GLU A 80 1.43 1.40 20.12
N THR A 81 1.98 0.57 21.01
CA THR A 81 2.06 -0.89 20.79
C THR A 81 0.70 -1.53 20.52
N VAL A 82 -0.38 -0.95 21.06
CA VAL A 82 -1.74 -1.44 20.83
C VAL A 82 -2.20 -1.25 19.38
N LEU A 83 -1.81 -0.17 18.73
CA LEU A 83 -2.12 0.12 17.33
C LEU A 83 -1.16 -0.63 16.40
N ASP A 84 0.13 -0.65 16.73
CA ASP A 84 1.15 -1.32 15.90
C ASP A 84 0.90 -2.83 15.78
N ARG A 85 0.36 -3.48 16.84
CA ARG A 85 -0.04 -4.90 16.81
C ARG A 85 -1.26 -5.19 15.93
N GLU A 86 -2.00 -4.18 15.50
CA GLU A 86 -3.14 -4.34 14.59
C GLU A 86 -2.70 -4.35 13.12
N ILE A 87 -1.54 -3.77 12.80
CA ILE A 87 -0.99 -3.70 11.45
C ILE A 87 -0.84 -5.08 10.78
N PRO A 88 -0.17 -6.09 11.38
CA PRO A 88 -0.03 -7.40 10.73
C PRO A 88 -1.39 -8.06 10.47
N LYS A 89 -2.33 -7.96 11.41
CA LYS A 89 -3.70 -8.48 11.25
C LYS A 89 -4.48 -7.76 10.16
N LEU A 90 -4.21 -6.46 9.97
CA LEU A 90 -4.76 -5.72 8.84
C LEU A 90 -4.19 -6.25 7.53
N MET A 91 -2.88 -6.43 7.41
CA MET A 91 -2.26 -6.99 6.19
C MET A 91 -2.83 -8.36 5.82
N GLU A 92 -3.04 -9.24 6.80
CA GLU A 92 -3.67 -10.55 6.59
C GLU A 92 -5.09 -10.44 6.01
N ARG A 93 -5.90 -9.51 6.52
CA ARG A 93 -7.27 -9.26 6.01
C ARG A 93 -7.30 -8.57 4.66
N LEU A 94 -6.24 -7.83 4.33
CA LEU A 94 -6.11 -7.16 3.05
C LEU A 94 -5.63 -8.08 1.93
N ASN A 95 -5.16 -9.28 2.25
CA ASN A 95 -4.63 -10.20 1.25
C ASN A 95 -5.75 -11.11 0.68
N PRO A 96 -5.99 -11.13 -0.64
CA PRO A 96 -5.40 -10.28 -1.68
C PRO A 96 -6.12 -8.93 -1.82
N LEU A 97 -5.37 -7.90 -2.21
CA LEU A 97 -5.88 -6.62 -2.66
C LEU A 97 -6.56 -6.77 -4.04
N PRO A 98 -7.25 -5.73 -4.56
CA PRO A 98 -7.68 -5.73 -5.95
C PRO A 98 -6.48 -5.99 -6.88
N ALA A 99 -6.69 -6.82 -7.89
CA ALA A 99 -5.68 -7.09 -8.92
C ALA A 99 -5.19 -5.78 -9.56
N LEU A 100 -3.90 -5.72 -9.87
CA LEU A 100 -3.31 -4.52 -10.47
C LEU A 100 -3.88 -4.30 -11.88
N PRO A 101 -4.03 -3.04 -12.32
CA PRO A 101 -4.38 -2.73 -13.71
C PRO A 101 -3.40 -3.34 -14.71
N GLU A 102 -3.88 -3.58 -15.94
CA GLU A 102 -3.05 -4.16 -17.00
C GLU A 102 -1.74 -3.39 -17.21
N GLY A 103 -0.66 -4.13 -17.47
CA GLY A 103 0.68 -3.58 -17.66
C GLY A 103 1.50 -3.44 -16.37
N GLN A 104 0.93 -3.73 -15.20
CA GLN A 104 1.65 -3.79 -13.93
C GLN A 104 1.87 -5.24 -13.49
N THR A 105 3.13 -5.62 -13.24
CA THR A 105 3.48 -6.96 -12.73
C THR A 105 3.68 -6.96 -11.22
N GLU A 106 4.13 -5.84 -10.67
CA GLU A 106 4.34 -5.61 -9.25
C GLU A 106 4.19 -4.10 -8.97
N LEU A 107 3.66 -3.76 -7.80
CA LEU A 107 3.56 -2.37 -7.35
C LEU A 107 3.97 -2.26 -5.88
N THR A 108 4.96 -1.42 -5.60
CA THR A 108 5.34 -1.04 -4.22
C THR A 108 4.85 0.37 -3.93
N PHE A 109 4.15 0.54 -2.81
CA PHE A 109 3.63 1.84 -2.37
C PHE A 109 3.55 1.93 -0.84
N VAL A 110 3.32 3.15 -0.34
CA VAL A 110 3.15 3.43 1.08
C VAL A 110 1.67 3.62 1.39
N LEU A 111 1.14 2.79 2.28
CA LEU A 111 -0.21 2.90 2.81
C LEU A 111 -0.20 3.70 4.12
N PRO A 112 -0.78 4.92 4.15
CA PRO A 112 -0.97 5.64 5.40
C PRO A 112 -2.15 5.04 6.16
N LEU A 113 -1.93 4.76 7.45
CA LEU A 113 -2.95 4.33 8.39
C LEU A 113 -3.19 5.44 9.41
N ASN A 114 -4.45 5.70 9.71
CA ASN A 114 -4.86 6.68 10.72
C ASN A 114 -5.88 6.04 11.65
N TRP A 115 -5.65 6.13 12.96
CA TRP A 115 -6.63 5.86 13.99
C TRP A 115 -6.90 7.19 14.70
N SER A 116 -8.14 7.65 14.59
CA SER A 116 -8.59 8.88 15.22
C SER A 116 -10.04 8.73 15.71
N LEU A 117 -10.39 9.49 16.74
CA LEU A 117 -11.68 9.46 17.43
C LEU A 117 -12.63 10.62 17.03
N ASP A 118 -12.23 11.42 16.04
CA ASP A 118 -13.01 12.52 15.44
C ASP A 118 -14.45 12.13 15.05
#